data_AF-A0A6G9ZE77-F1
#
_entry.id   AF-A0A6G9ZE77-F1
#
_cell.length_a   1.000
_cell.length_b   1.000
_cell.length_c   1.000
_cell.angle_alpha   90.00
_cell.angle_beta   90.00
_cell.angle_gamma   90.00
#
_symmetry.space_group_name_H-M   'P 1'
#
loop_
_entity.id
_entity.type
_entity.pdbx_description
1 polymer ?
#
loop_
_entity_poly.entity_id
_entity_poly.type
_entity_poly.pdbx_seq_one_letter_code
_entity_poly.pdbx_strand_id
1 'polypeptide(L)'
;MTTHLRPDAAETTWELLRQGCSRIGIVSTVGPRGANLMAAEWTYLVALRPLHFAIGLQLTNYSTQLIRDRGEFGLTLCDTSLAPVVDFVGHFSGADTDKSRIRGVELRDPVATTTPTLVGGYLNAECRVVSVVELPEYVLVIGEAVWTHKDKAADHDPLIRHGRMYSLGEEIRRMIITASATGVGNGRVRVCATAQGADRDRKEPWTITLGSTDQLLHTAKASNLLDTTIEVPDHVPGDRLVIERPDCQSTDVPLPEPFRPPAITRPR
;
A
#
# COMPACT_ATOMS: atom_id res chain seq x y z
N MET A 1 -28.27 -1.48 13.68
CA MET A 1 -28.69 -0.30 12.91
C MET A 1 -27.62 -0.07 11.85
N THR A 2 -27.78 -0.65 10.67
CA THR A 2 -26.78 -0.57 9.58
C THR A 2 -26.98 0.76 8.88
N THR A 3 -26.15 1.74 9.21
CA THR A 3 -26.09 3.03 8.51
C THR A 3 -25.48 2.79 7.13
N HIS A 4 -26.34 2.52 6.15
CA HIS A 4 -25.94 2.60 4.75
C HIS A 4 -25.68 4.06 4.38
N LEU A 5 -24.73 4.29 3.46
CA LEU A 5 -24.57 5.61 2.83
C LEU A 5 -25.90 6.03 2.22
N ARG A 6 -26.26 7.30 2.40
CA ARG A 6 -27.44 7.85 1.73
C ARG A 6 -27.22 7.77 0.20
N PRO A 7 -28.28 7.57 -0.61
CA PRO A 7 -28.11 7.37 -2.06
C PRO A 7 -27.35 8.50 -2.79
N ASP A 8 -27.54 9.75 -2.37
CA ASP A 8 -26.81 10.94 -2.84
C ASP A 8 -25.31 10.89 -2.50
N ALA A 9 -24.96 10.33 -1.34
CA ALA A 9 -23.58 10.10 -0.96
C ALA A 9 -22.93 8.97 -1.76
N ALA A 10 -23.69 7.96 -2.22
CA ALA A 10 -23.15 6.83 -2.98
C ALA A 10 -22.67 7.24 -4.38
N GLU A 11 -23.42 8.09 -5.09
CA GLU A 11 -23.02 8.61 -6.41
C GLU A 11 -21.75 9.47 -6.30
N THR A 12 -21.73 10.38 -5.31
CA THR A 12 -20.54 11.17 -4.95
C THR A 12 -19.35 10.27 -4.58
N THR A 13 -19.58 9.16 -3.88
CA THR A 13 -18.53 8.21 -3.47
C THR A 13 -17.91 7.52 -4.69
N TRP A 14 -18.70 7.12 -5.69
CA TRP A 14 -18.18 6.52 -6.91
C TRP A 14 -17.30 7.48 -7.72
N GLU A 15 -17.64 8.77 -7.75
CA GLU A 15 -16.80 9.80 -8.37
C GLU A 15 -15.48 10.01 -7.62
N LEU A 16 -15.52 10.00 -6.28
CA LEU A 16 -14.31 10.09 -5.46
C LEU A 16 -13.40 8.86 -5.64
N LEU A 17 -13.97 7.66 -5.75
CA LEU A 17 -13.20 6.44 -6.00
C LEU A 17 -12.45 6.47 -7.33
N ARG A 18 -12.97 7.19 -8.34
CA ARG A 18 -12.25 7.39 -9.62
C ARG A 18 -10.98 8.21 -9.47
N GLN A 19 -10.79 8.95 -8.38
CA GLN A 19 -9.54 9.65 -8.09
C GLN A 19 -8.43 8.70 -7.59
N GLY A 20 -8.81 7.53 -7.07
CA GLY A 20 -7.89 6.53 -6.55
C GLY A 20 -7.18 5.74 -7.65
N CYS A 21 -6.10 5.06 -7.26
CA CYS A 21 -5.45 4.05 -8.09
C CYS A 21 -5.42 2.72 -7.35
N SER A 22 -5.35 1.64 -8.12
CA SER A 22 -5.34 0.27 -7.62
C SER A 22 -4.41 -0.57 -8.46
N ARG A 23 -3.94 -1.67 -7.87
CA ARG A 23 -3.12 -2.64 -8.59
C ARG A 23 -4.01 -3.74 -9.13
N ILE A 24 -3.71 -4.21 -10.35
CA ILE A 24 -4.44 -5.31 -10.96
C ILE A 24 -3.76 -6.65 -10.65
N GLY A 25 -4.56 -7.65 -10.30
CA GLY A 25 -4.18 -9.06 -10.33
C GLY A 25 -4.96 -9.81 -11.40
N ILE A 26 -4.35 -10.83 -12.02
CA ILE A 26 -5.09 -11.88 -12.74
C ILE A 26 -5.25 -13.06 -11.80
N VAL A 27 -6.49 -13.50 -11.63
CA VAL A 27 -6.87 -14.67 -10.83
C VAL A 27 -7.14 -15.83 -11.78
N SER A 28 -6.41 -16.92 -11.61
CA SER A 28 -6.62 -18.18 -12.31
C SER A 28 -7.39 -19.17 -11.44
N THR A 29 -8.23 -19.97 -12.10
CA THR A 29 -9.09 -20.99 -11.49
C THR A 29 -9.23 -22.17 -12.44
N VAL A 30 -9.68 -23.33 -11.96
CA VAL A 30 -9.94 -24.50 -12.81
C VAL A 30 -11.42 -24.88 -12.75
N GLY A 31 -12.08 -24.81 -13.91
CA GLY A 31 -13.47 -25.21 -14.09
C GLY A 31 -13.62 -26.46 -14.97
N PRO A 32 -14.87 -26.88 -15.26
CA PRO A 32 -15.14 -28.07 -16.08
C PRO A 32 -14.56 -28.04 -17.50
N ARG A 33 -14.25 -26.85 -18.04
CA ARG A 33 -13.64 -26.67 -19.37
C ARG A 33 -12.13 -26.42 -19.33
N GLY A 34 -11.51 -26.53 -18.15
CA GLY A 34 -10.10 -26.25 -17.94
C GLY A 34 -9.86 -24.93 -17.21
N ALA A 35 -8.69 -24.33 -17.44
CA ALA A 35 -8.28 -23.11 -16.77
C ALA A 35 -9.16 -21.91 -17.17
N ASN A 36 -9.45 -21.05 -16.21
CA ASN A 36 -10.15 -19.80 -16.39
C ASN A 36 -9.35 -18.66 -15.76
N LEU A 37 -9.41 -17.47 -16.37
CA LEU A 37 -8.71 -16.27 -15.94
C LEU A 37 -9.73 -15.14 -15.73
N MET A 38 -9.50 -14.31 -14.71
CA MET A 38 -10.21 -13.03 -14.57
C MET A 38 -9.27 -11.94 -14.08
N ALA A 39 -9.55 -10.70 -14.44
CA ALA A 39 -8.90 -9.55 -13.83
C ALA A 39 -9.60 -9.22 -12.51
N ALA A 40 -8.83 -9.03 -11.45
CA ALA A 40 -9.27 -8.58 -10.14
C ALA A 40 -8.49 -7.32 -9.78
N GLU A 41 -9.14 -6.17 -9.95
CA GLU A 41 -8.60 -4.88 -9.51
C GLU A 41 -8.42 -4.83 -7.98
N TRP A 42 -9.28 -5.52 -7.24
CA TRP A 42 -9.24 -5.55 -5.79
C TRP A 42 -8.37 -6.69 -5.30
N THR A 43 -7.06 -6.57 -5.52
CA THR A 43 -6.04 -7.56 -5.11
C THR A 43 -5.03 -6.96 -4.14
N TYR A 44 -4.88 -7.55 -2.95
CA TYR A 44 -4.09 -6.97 -1.85
C TYR A 44 -3.16 -8.00 -1.19
N LEU A 45 -1.95 -7.57 -0.82
CA LEU A 45 -1.10 -8.29 0.13
C LEU A 45 -1.60 -7.97 1.54
N VAL A 46 -2.02 -8.97 2.32
CA VAL A 46 -2.65 -8.75 3.64
C VAL A 46 -1.86 -9.33 4.81
N ALA A 47 -0.94 -10.26 4.57
CA ALA A 47 0.03 -10.71 5.57
C ALA A 47 1.33 -11.17 4.90
N LEU A 48 2.47 -11.02 5.60
CA LEU A 48 3.78 -11.46 5.11
C LEU A 48 4.27 -12.77 5.76
N ARG A 49 3.73 -13.14 6.92
CA ARG A 49 4.16 -14.31 7.70
C ARG A 49 2.96 -14.97 8.42
N PRO A 50 2.31 -16.00 7.84
CA PRO A 50 2.51 -16.52 6.47
C PRO A 50 2.09 -15.51 5.39
N LEU A 51 2.55 -15.70 4.15
CA LEU A 51 2.20 -14.81 3.04
C LEU A 51 0.73 -15.00 2.64
N HIS A 52 -0.08 -13.94 2.72
CA HIS A 52 -1.49 -13.98 2.36
C HIS A 52 -1.87 -12.87 1.39
N PHE A 53 -2.72 -13.22 0.43
CA PHE A 53 -3.37 -12.28 -0.46
C PHE A 53 -4.88 -12.28 -0.25
N ALA A 54 -5.50 -11.11 -0.40
CA ALA A 54 -6.95 -10.96 -0.45
C ALA A 54 -7.37 -10.51 -1.85
N ILE A 55 -8.44 -11.13 -2.37
CA ILE A 55 -9.07 -10.77 -3.63
C ILE A 55 -10.56 -10.50 -3.43
N GLY A 56 -11.01 -9.32 -3.88
CA GLY A 56 -12.41 -8.92 -3.89
C GLY A 56 -13.07 -9.33 -5.19
N LEU A 57 -14.14 -10.12 -5.13
CA LEU A 57 -14.83 -10.68 -6.30
C LEU A 57 -16.34 -10.47 -6.18
N GLN A 58 -17.03 -10.26 -7.30
CA GLN A 58 -18.50 -10.29 -7.31
C GLN A 58 -19.00 -11.72 -7.11
N LEU A 59 -20.12 -11.88 -6.41
CA LEU A 59 -20.74 -13.19 -6.17
C LEU A 59 -21.14 -13.89 -7.48
N THR A 60 -21.48 -13.13 -8.51
CA THR A 60 -21.91 -13.61 -9.83
C THR A 60 -20.76 -14.03 -10.74
N ASN A 61 -19.51 -13.72 -10.39
CA ASN A 61 -18.36 -14.08 -11.22
C ASN A 61 -18.19 -15.60 -11.28
N TYR A 62 -17.92 -16.11 -12.49
CA TYR A 62 -17.63 -17.53 -12.69
C TYR A 62 -16.47 -18.01 -11.81
N SER A 63 -15.40 -17.23 -11.70
CA SER A 63 -14.26 -17.55 -10.85
C SER A 63 -14.62 -17.63 -9.36
N THR A 64 -15.59 -16.86 -8.87
CA THR A 64 -16.02 -16.91 -7.47
C THR A 64 -16.61 -18.27 -7.13
N GLN A 65 -17.40 -18.85 -8.04
CA GLN A 65 -17.96 -20.19 -7.88
C GLN A 65 -16.83 -21.24 -7.88
N LEU A 66 -15.91 -21.16 -8.84
CA LEU A 66 -14.79 -22.10 -8.93
C LEU A 66 -13.88 -22.06 -7.69
N ILE A 67 -13.63 -20.88 -7.12
CA ILE A 67 -12.82 -20.73 -5.91
C ILE A 67 -13.52 -21.34 -4.71
N ARG A 68 -14.84 -21.14 -4.57
CA ARG A 68 -15.61 -21.77 -3.49
C ARG A 68 -15.62 -23.29 -3.60
N ASP A 69 -15.73 -23.82 -4.81
CA ASP A 69 -15.78 -25.26 -5.05
C ASP A 69 -14.43 -25.94 -4.81
N ARG A 70 -13.33 -25.27 -5.17
CA ARG A 70 -11.97 -25.84 -5.15
C ARG A 70 -11.16 -25.48 -3.92
N GLY A 71 -11.46 -24.36 -3.25
CA GLY A 71 -10.68 -23.87 -2.12
C GLY A 71 -9.27 -23.40 -2.48
N GLU A 72 -9.00 -23.11 -3.76
CA GLU A 72 -7.71 -22.62 -4.24
C GLU A 72 -7.87 -21.70 -5.45
N PHE A 73 -6.84 -20.90 -5.71
CA PHE A 73 -6.70 -20.05 -6.89
C PHE A 73 -5.23 -19.77 -7.18
N GLY A 74 -4.91 -19.51 -8.45
CA GLY A 74 -3.64 -18.90 -8.80
C GLY A 74 -3.81 -17.38 -8.89
N LEU A 75 -2.74 -16.64 -8.57
CA LEU A 75 -2.71 -15.19 -8.59
C LEU A 75 -1.47 -14.72 -9.35
N THR A 76 -1.64 -13.74 -10.22
CA THR A 76 -0.55 -13.04 -10.91
C THR A 76 -0.68 -11.54 -10.69
N LEU A 77 0.34 -10.90 -10.12
CA LEU A 77 0.37 -9.44 -9.95
C LEU A 77 0.95 -8.83 -11.22
N CYS A 78 0.14 -8.03 -11.91
CA CYS A 78 0.42 -7.66 -13.29
C CYS A 78 1.49 -6.58 -13.43
N ASP A 79 2.29 -6.70 -14.49
CA ASP A 79 3.11 -5.64 -15.06
C ASP A 79 2.48 -5.11 -16.36
N THR A 80 3.07 -4.08 -16.95
CA THR A 80 2.54 -3.39 -18.14
C THR A 80 2.41 -4.27 -19.38
N SER A 81 3.16 -5.36 -19.50
CA SER A 81 3.05 -6.28 -20.65
C SER A 81 1.72 -7.04 -20.67
N LEU A 82 1.08 -7.20 -19.51
CA LEU A 82 -0.17 -7.94 -19.37
C LEU A 82 -1.42 -7.08 -19.61
N ALA A 83 -1.27 -5.78 -19.94
CA ALA A 83 -2.42 -4.88 -20.12
C ALA A 83 -3.49 -5.40 -21.12
N PRO A 84 -3.12 -5.95 -22.31
CA PRO A 84 -4.12 -6.50 -23.23
C PRO A 84 -4.83 -7.75 -22.68
N VAL A 85 -4.10 -8.60 -21.95
CA VAL A 85 -4.67 -9.81 -21.33
C VAL A 85 -5.65 -9.41 -20.25
N VAL A 86 -5.25 -8.50 -19.35
CA VAL A 86 -6.09 -7.95 -18.27
C VAL A 86 -7.40 -7.40 -18.83
N ASP A 87 -7.33 -6.60 -19.90
CA ASP A 87 -8.51 -6.01 -20.53
C ASP A 87 -9.48 -7.10 -20.99
N PHE A 88 -8.99 -8.10 -21.73
CA PHE A 88 -9.85 -9.18 -22.22
C PHE A 88 -10.46 -10.01 -21.09
N VAL A 89 -9.64 -10.49 -20.15
CA VAL A 89 -10.10 -11.42 -19.12
C VAL A 89 -11.00 -10.76 -18.07
N GLY A 90 -10.95 -9.43 -17.97
CA GLY A 90 -11.85 -8.61 -17.15
C GLY A 90 -13.22 -8.34 -17.76
N HIS A 91 -13.36 -8.35 -19.09
CA HIS A 91 -14.62 -8.02 -19.77
C HIS A 91 -15.51 -9.22 -20.11
N PHE A 92 -14.91 -10.37 -20.41
CA PHE A 92 -15.67 -11.57 -20.78
C PHE A 92 -15.82 -12.54 -19.60
N SER A 93 -16.79 -13.44 -19.63
CA SER A 93 -16.93 -14.49 -18.62
C SER A 93 -16.31 -15.81 -19.11
N GLY A 94 -15.62 -16.54 -18.21
CA GLY A 94 -15.14 -17.89 -18.52
C GLY A 94 -16.27 -18.91 -18.68
N ALA A 95 -17.51 -18.53 -18.32
CA ALA A 95 -18.72 -19.29 -18.56
C ALA A 95 -19.12 -19.31 -20.06
N ASP A 96 -18.69 -18.31 -20.83
CA ASP A 96 -19.12 -18.10 -22.22
C ASP A 96 -17.99 -18.28 -23.23
N THR A 97 -16.73 -18.19 -22.80
CA THR A 97 -15.57 -18.34 -23.67
C THR A 97 -14.38 -18.99 -22.97
N ASP A 98 -13.53 -19.69 -23.74
CA ASP A 98 -12.29 -20.28 -23.24
C ASP A 98 -11.18 -19.21 -23.22
N LYS A 99 -11.00 -18.61 -22.04
CA LYS A 99 -10.00 -17.57 -21.80
C LYS A 99 -8.56 -18.10 -21.72
N SER A 100 -8.36 -19.41 -21.60
CA SER A 100 -7.01 -19.99 -21.52
C SER A 100 -6.28 -20.02 -22.86
N ARG A 101 -7.02 -19.88 -23.97
CA ARG A 101 -6.49 -20.00 -25.35
C ARG A 101 -6.32 -18.67 -26.07
N ILE A 102 -6.54 -17.55 -25.39
CA ILE A 102 -6.39 -16.24 -26.02
C ILE A 102 -4.91 -15.95 -26.28
N ARG A 103 -4.64 -15.12 -27.29
CA ARG A 103 -3.28 -14.67 -27.58
C ARG A 103 -2.70 -13.93 -26.38
N GLY A 104 -1.47 -14.27 -26.00
CA GLY A 104 -0.75 -13.65 -24.89
C GLY A 104 -0.97 -14.33 -23.53
N VAL A 105 -1.73 -15.42 -23.49
CA VAL A 105 -1.82 -16.27 -22.30
C VAL A 105 -0.88 -17.46 -22.45
N GLU A 106 0.02 -17.60 -21.50
CA GLU A 106 0.83 -18.78 -21.27
C GLU A 106 0.63 -19.19 -19.81
N LEU A 107 0.24 -20.44 -19.57
CA LEU A 107 -0.02 -20.97 -18.24
C LEU A 107 1.17 -21.78 -17.76
N ARG A 108 1.54 -21.55 -16.50
CA ARG A 108 2.53 -22.34 -15.78
C ARG A 108 1.84 -23.47 -15.04
N ASP A 109 2.37 -24.67 -15.22
CA ASP A 109 1.92 -25.85 -14.50
C ASP A 109 2.02 -25.64 -12.98
N PRO A 110 1.00 -26.06 -12.22
CA PRO A 110 0.99 -25.88 -10.78
C PRO A 110 2.04 -26.77 -10.08
N VAL A 111 2.61 -26.25 -9.00
CA VAL A 111 3.64 -26.92 -8.19
C VAL A 111 3.09 -27.37 -6.84
N ALA A 112 2.24 -26.56 -6.20
CA ALA A 112 1.73 -26.80 -4.85
C ALA A 112 0.21 -26.96 -4.76
N THR A 113 -0.52 -26.57 -5.80
CA THR A 113 -1.98 -26.66 -5.94
C THR A 113 -2.36 -27.43 -7.20
N THR A 114 -3.63 -27.42 -7.61
CA THR A 114 -4.07 -27.94 -8.91
C THR A 114 -4.37 -26.83 -9.93
N THR A 115 -4.19 -25.57 -9.53
CA THR A 115 -4.56 -24.40 -10.31
C THR A 115 -3.33 -23.74 -10.93
N PRO A 116 -3.23 -23.64 -12.26
CA PRO A 116 -2.06 -23.04 -12.91
C PRO A 116 -1.96 -21.55 -12.59
N THR A 117 -0.77 -20.97 -12.76
CA THR A 117 -0.57 -19.52 -12.75
C THR A 117 -0.32 -19.00 -14.15
N LEU A 118 -0.46 -17.69 -14.38
CA LEU A 118 -0.07 -17.08 -15.65
C LEU A 118 1.46 -16.86 -15.65
N VAL A 119 2.11 -17.02 -16.80
CA VAL A 119 3.50 -16.58 -17.01
C VAL A 119 3.50 -15.07 -17.28
N GLY A 120 4.41 -14.34 -16.65
CA GLY A 120 4.50 -12.89 -16.65
C GLY A 120 4.00 -12.28 -15.34
N GLY A 121 3.92 -10.95 -15.31
CA GLY A 121 3.73 -10.24 -14.05
C GLY A 121 5.01 -10.21 -13.23
N TYR A 122 4.98 -9.46 -12.13
CA TYR A 122 6.14 -9.36 -11.23
C TYR A 122 6.09 -10.36 -10.06
N LEU A 123 4.95 -11.06 -9.89
CA LEU A 123 4.77 -12.12 -8.91
C LEU A 123 3.62 -13.04 -9.33
N ASN A 124 3.86 -14.35 -9.30
CA ASN A 124 2.85 -15.38 -9.36
C ASN A 124 2.77 -16.11 -8.03
N ALA A 125 1.57 -16.49 -7.61
CA ALA A 125 1.34 -17.24 -6.38
C ALA A 125 0.28 -18.31 -6.62
N GLU A 126 0.49 -19.47 -6.02
CA GLU A 126 -0.55 -20.47 -5.85
C GLU A 126 -1.10 -20.35 -4.43
N CYS A 127 -2.40 -20.16 -4.31
CA CYS A 127 -3.06 -19.81 -3.06
C CYS A 127 -4.07 -20.88 -2.64
N ARG A 128 -4.02 -21.28 -1.37
CA ARG A 128 -5.11 -22.03 -0.72
C ARG A 128 -5.99 -21.07 0.06
N VAL A 129 -7.30 -21.17 -0.12
CA VAL A 129 -8.26 -20.31 0.59
C VAL A 129 -8.24 -20.64 2.07
N VAL A 130 -8.04 -19.62 2.91
CA VAL A 130 -8.05 -19.74 4.38
C VAL A 130 -9.24 -19.03 5.01
N SER A 131 -9.84 -18.06 4.31
CA SER A 131 -11.03 -17.35 4.79
C SER A 131 -11.82 -16.76 3.62
N VAL A 132 -13.14 -16.68 3.78
CA VAL A 132 -14.05 -15.99 2.87
C VAL A 132 -14.93 -15.07 3.70
N VAL A 133 -14.91 -13.78 3.39
CA VAL A 133 -15.75 -12.77 4.04
C VAL A 133 -16.87 -12.39 3.09
N GLU A 134 -18.11 -12.68 3.48
CA GLU A 134 -19.32 -12.37 2.71
C GLU A 134 -19.68 -10.89 2.82
N LEU A 135 -19.97 -10.26 1.67
CA LEU A 135 -20.49 -8.90 1.53
C LEU A 135 -21.78 -8.96 0.68
N PRO A 136 -22.64 -7.93 0.66
CA PRO A 136 -23.95 -8.02 0.00
C PRO A 136 -23.95 -8.51 -1.46
N GLU A 137 -22.96 -8.11 -2.26
CA GLU A 137 -22.83 -8.50 -3.67
C GLU A 137 -21.44 -9.05 -4.03
N TYR A 138 -20.56 -9.11 -3.03
CA TYR A 138 -19.15 -9.40 -3.19
C TYR A 138 -18.69 -10.40 -2.14
N VAL A 139 -17.53 -10.99 -2.39
CA VAL A 139 -16.76 -11.71 -1.37
C VAL A 139 -15.35 -11.16 -1.33
N LEU A 140 -14.78 -11.14 -0.13
CA LEU A 140 -13.34 -11.01 0.02
C LEU A 140 -12.78 -12.40 0.35
N VAL A 141 -12.08 -12.99 -0.62
CA VAL A 141 -11.40 -14.28 -0.45
C VAL A 141 -9.98 -14.01 0.01
N ILE A 142 -9.57 -14.61 1.12
CA ILE A 142 -8.21 -14.56 1.64
C ILE A 142 -7.56 -15.93 1.40
N GLY A 143 -6.43 -15.93 0.69
CA GLY A 143 -5.65 -17.13 0.42
C GLY A 143 -4.22 -17.03 0.96
N GLU A 144 -3.74 -18.12 1.55
CA GLU A 144 -2.32 -18.31 1.87
C GLU A 144 -1.57 -18.69 0.61
N ALA A 145 -0.53 -17.93 0.26
CA ALA A 145 0.36 -18.27 -0.84
C ALA A 145 1.30 -19.40 -0.42
N VAL A 146 1.02 -20.61 -0.92
CA VAL A 146 1.76 -21.85 -0.60
C VAL A 146 2.90 -22.11 -1.59
N TRP A 147 2.93 -21.36 -2.69
CA TRP A 147 4.04 -21.30 -3.63
C TRP A 147 4.06 -19.92 -4.28
N THR A 148 5.25 -19.39 -4.55
CA THR A 148 5.42 -18.15 -5.30
C THR A 148 6.53 -18.28 -6.32
N HIS A 149 6.41 -17.50 -7.38
CA HIS A 149 7.43 -17.37 -8.40
C HIS A 149 7.48 -15.93 -8.88
N LYS A 150 8.68 -15.52 -9.23
CA LYS A 150 8.91 -14.28 -9.95
C LYS A 150 9.58 -14.68 -11.26
N ASP A 151 8.91 -14.42 -12.37
CA ASP A 151 9.55 -14.55 -13.67
C ASP A 151 10.79 -13.65 -13.72
N LYS A 152 11.81 -14.10 -14.47
CA LYS A 152 13.02 -13.28 -14.66
C LYS A 152 12.58 -11.88 -15.07
N ALA A 153 13.17 -10.87 -14.41
CA ALA A 153 12.76 -9.49 -14.57
C ALA A 153 12.67 -9.15 -16.06
N ALA A 154 11.44 -9.03 -16.56
CA ALA A 154 11.18 -8.22 -17.72
C ALA A 154 11.24 -6.77 -17.24
N ASP A 155 11.84 -5.86 -18.03
CA ASP A 155 11.92 -4.43 -17.75
C ASP A 155 10.52 -3.78 -17.92
N HIS A 156 9.55 -4.23 -17.14
CA HIS A 156 8.16 -3.80 -17.19
C HIS A 156 7.73 -3.28 -15.82
N ASP A 157 7.19 -2.07 -15.83
CA ASP A 157 6.64 -1.46 -14.63
C ASP A 157 5.39 -2.21 -14.14
N PRO A 158 5.07 -2.13 -12.84
CA PRO A 158 3.77 -2.58 -12.34
C PRO A 158 2.61 -1.93 -13.10
N LEU A 159 1.57 -2.72 -13.37
CA LEU A 159 0.35 -2.22 -14.01
C LEU A 159 -0.59 -1.60 -12.98
N ILE A 160 -0.90 -0.32 -13.18
CA ILE A 160 -1.75 0.48 -12.30
C ILE A 160 -3.07 0.79 -13.00
N ARG A 161 -4.18 0.66 -12.26
CA ARG A 161 -5.52 1.03 -12.69
C ARG A 161 -5.90 2.39 -12.10
N HIS A 162 -6.33 3.29 -12.96
CA HIS A 162 -6.91 4.58 -12.58
C HIS A 162 -7.90 5.03 -13.67
N GLY A 163 -9.08 4.40 -13.75
CA GLY A 163 -10.05 4.62 -14.84
C GLY A 163 -9.60 4.06 -16.22
N ARG A 164 -8.31 4.14 -16.55
CA ARG A 164 -7.58 3.38 -17.58
C ARG A 164 -6.42 2.58 -16.95
N MET A 165 -5.51 2.07 -17.76
CA MET A 165 -4.33 1.33 -17.35
C MET A 165 -3.07 2.17 -17.59
N TYR A 166 -2.16 2.20 -16.61
CA TYR A 166 -0.97 3.04 -16.57
C TYR A 166 0.23 2.24 -16.07
N SER A 167 1.44 2.71 -16.39
CA SER A 167 2.68 2.29 -15.72
C SER A 167 2.86 3.02 -14.38
N LEU A 168 3.75 2.51 -13.53
CA LEU A 168 4.22 3.25 -12.37
C LEU A 168 4.97 4.51 -12.82
N GLY A 169 4.71 5.64 -12.15
CA GLY A 169 5.39 6.91 -12.42
C GLY A 169 6.75 7.01 -11.71
N GLU A 170 7.39 8.18 -11.86
CA GLU A 170 8.64 8.49 -11.17
C GLU A 170 8.47 8.51 -9.65
N GLU A 171 9.55 8.16 -8.94
CA GLU A 171 9.60 8.30 -7.48
C GLU A 171 9.42 9.77 -7.09
N ILE A 172 8.45 10.04 -6.22
CA ILE A 172 8.30 11.37 -5.62
C ILE A 172 9.40 11.52 -4.58
N ARG A 173 10.35 12.43 -4.84
CA ARG A 173 11.38 12.82 -3.86
C ARG A 173 11.08 14.22 -3.35
N ARG A 174 10.56 14.30 -2.11
CA ARG A 174 10.44 15.56 -1.39
C ARG A 174 11.44 15.58 -0.25
N MET A 175 12.46 16.43 -0.38
CA MET A 175 13.52 16.62 0.60
C MET A 175 13.05 17.51 1.75
N ILE A 176 11.89 17.21 2.34
CA ILE A 176 11.28 17.98 3.42
C ILE A 176 11.24 17.10 4.67
N ILE A 177 11.68 17.64 5.80
CA ILE A 177 11.57 16.98 7.09
C ILE A 177 10.15 17.16 7.63
N THR A 178 9.52 16.07 8.04
CA THR A 178 8.29 16.10 8.86
C THR A 178 8.66 15.66 10.26
N ALA A 179 8.38 16.51 11.26
CA ALA A 179 8.81 16.26 12.63
C ALA A 179 7.72 16.58 13.66
N SER A 180 7.86 15.99 14.84
CA SER A 180 7.03 16.25 16.01
C SER A 180 7.86 16.24 17.29
N ALA A 181 7.37 16.96 18.30
CA ALA A 181 7.97 17.07 19.62
C ALA A 181 6.89 16.78 20.67
N THR A 182 7.16 15.88 21.62
CA THR A 182 6.22 15.49 22.67
C THR A 182 6.89 15.54 24.03
N GLY A 183 6.27 16.22 24.99
CA GLY A 183 6.78 16.31 26.36
C GLY A 183 6.69 14.95 27.04
N VAL A 184 7.79 14.48 27.64
CA VAL A 184 7.85 13.19 28.36
C VAL A 184 8.19 13.36 29.85
N GLY A 185 8.01 14.58 30.36
CA GLY A 185 8.26 14.97 31.76
C GLY A 185 9.71 15.33 32.06
N ASN A 186 9.94 15.99 33.20
CA ASN A 186 11.26 16.36 33.73
C ASN A 186 12.13 17.17 32.75
N GLY A 187 11.55 18.14 32.04
CA GLY A 187 12.29 18.97 31.07
C GLY A 187 12.70 18.24 29.79
N ARG A 188 12.22 17.01 29.57
CA ARG A 188 12.58 16.21 28.40
C ARG A 188 11.50 16.21 27.33
N VAL A 189 11.95 16.15 26.09
CA VAL A 189 11.12 16.12 24.90
C VAL A 189 11.55 14.95 24.01
N ARG A 190 10.59 14.10 23.63
CA ARG A 190 10.78 13.12 22.55
C ARG A 190 10.60 13.82 21.22
N VAL A 191 11.60 13.71 20.35
CA VAL A 191 11.60 14.29 19.01
C VAL A 191 11.60 13.14 18.01
N CYS A 192 10.61 13.16 17.12
CA CYS A 192 10.49 12.22 16.02
C CYS A 192 10.55 13.00 14.71
N ALA A 193 11.31 12.51 13.73
CA ALA A 193 11.32 13.12 12.40
C ALA A 193 11.55 12.08 11.30
N THR A 194 10.98 12.35 10.13
CA THR A 194 11.19 11.57 8.91
C THR A 194 11.55 12.48 7.75
N ALA A 195 12.37 11.96 6.83
CA ALA A 195 12.70 12.61 5.57
C ALA A 195 12.38 11.66 4.43
N GLN A 196 11.25 11.87 3.75
CA GLN A 196 10.71 10.91 2.79
C GLN A 196 11.60 10.75 1.55
N GLY A 197 12.04 11.87 0.96
CA GLY A 197 12.84 11.86 -0.27
C GLY A 197 14.33 11.62 -0.04
N ALA A 198 14.77 11.56 1.22
CA ALA A 198 16.18 11.44 1.55
C ALA A 198 16.75 10.11 1.07
N ASP A 199 17.97 10.17 0.53
CA ASP A 199 18.64 8.98 0.01
C ASP A 199 18.89 7.99 1.16
N ARG A 200 18.45 6.75 0.97
CA ARG A 200 18.56 5.70 1.99
C ARG A 200 19.99 5.19 2.14
N ASP A 201 20.81 5.35 1.11
CA ASP A 201 22.20 4.92 1.09
C ASP A 201 23.13 6.00 1.65
N ARG A 202 22.68 7.26 1.65
CA ARG A 202 23.40 8.37 2.29
C ARG A 202 23.20 8.36 3.80
N LYS A 203 24.30 8.52 4.52
CA LYS A 203 24.34 8.53 5.98
C LYS A 203 24.52 9.96 6.52
N GLU A 204 23.51 10.79 6.31
CA GLU A 204 23.49 12.15 6.85
C GLU A 204 22.98 12.18 8.31
N PRO A 205 23.65 12.88 9.24
CA PRO A 205 23.22 12.99 10.63
C PRO A 205 22.01 13.93 10.78
N TRP A 206 21.28 13.76 11.88
CA TRP A 206 20.24 14.70 12.29
C TRP A 206 20.79 15.67 13.32
N THR A 207 20.39 16.93 13.24
CA THR A 207 20.62 17.93 14.29
C THR A 207 19.30 18.45 14.83
N ILE A 208 19.30 18.70 16.14
CA ILE A 208 18.18 19.33 16.84
C ILE A 208 18.73 20.57 17.52
N THR A 209 18.18 21.72 17.17
CA THR A 209 18.65 23.03 17.62
C THR A 209 17.49 23.78 18.29
N LEU A 210 17.78 24.56 19.33
CA LEU A 210 16.80 25.46 19.94
C LEU A 210 16.65 26.73 19.09
N GLY A 211 15.44 27.02 18.61
CA GLY A 211 15.22 28.04 17.57
C GLY A 211 15.36 29.49 18.03
N SER A 212 15.36 29.78 19.33
CA SER A 212 15.62 31.13 19.85
C SER A 212 17.10 31.47 20.00
N THR A 213 17.95 30.46 20.21
CA THR A 213 19.38 30.63 20.55
C THR A 213 20.34 30.00 19.54
N ASP A 214 19.82 29.24 18.58
CA ASP A 214 20.59 28.35 17.71
C ASP A 214 21.49 27.37 18.48
N GLN A 215 21.12 27.05 19.74
CA GLN A 215 21.86 26.09 20.56
C GLN A 215 21.62 24.66 20.05
N LEU A 216 22.69 23.98 19.65
CA LEU A 216 22.64 22.55 19.34
C LEU A 216 22.31 21.75 20.61
N LEU A 217 21.16 21.09 20.61
CA LEU A 217 20.69 20.23 21.71
C LEU A 217 21.10 18.78 21.51
N HIS A 218 21.11 18.30 20.27
CA HIS A 218 21.41 16.90 19.99
C HIS A 218 21.88 16.66 18.55
N THR A 219 22.72 15.65 18.39
CA THR A 219 23.07 15.05 17.10
C THR A 219 22.76 13.56 17.14
N ALA A 220 21.88 13.09 16.25
CA ALA A 220 21.57 11.67 16.13
C ALA A 220 22.35 11.04 14.97
N LYS A 221 22.62 9.73 15.10
CA LYS A 221 23.25 8.94 14.03
C LYS A 221 22.41 9.00 12.76
N ALA A 222 23.09 8.82 11.65
CA ALA A 222 22.46 8.81 10.34
C ALA A 222 21.46 7.67 10.18
N SER A 223 20.22 8.04 9.84
CA SER A 223 19.09 7.15 9.59
C SER A 223 18.01 7.94 8.84
N ASN A 224 17.06 7.24 8.20
CA ASN A 224 15.88 7.90 7.60
C ASN A 224 14.83 8.32 8.63
N LEU A 225 14.98 7.85 9.87
CA LEU A 225 14.04 8.06 10.97
C LEU A 225 14.82 8.56 12.17
N LEU A 226 14.48 9.76 12.64
CA LEU A 226 14.86 10.25 13.95
C LEU A 226 13.79 9.83 14.96
N ASP A 227 14.22 9.19 16.04
CA ASP A 227 13.39 8.93 17.23
C ASP A 227 14.32 8.98 18.44
N THR A 228 14.31 10.10 19.15
CA THR A 228 15.21 10.34 20.27
C THR A 228 14.51 11.13 21.38
N THR A 229 15.06 11.08 22.58
CA THR A 229 14.64 11.93 23.70
C THR A 229 15.78 12.84 24.07
N ILE A 230 15.50 14.14 24.14
CA ILE A 230 16.46 15.18 24.49
C ILE A 230 16.01 15.91 25.75
N GLU A 231 16.98 16.47 26.47
CA GLU A 231 16.72 17.48 27.49
C GLU A 231 16.65 18.84 26.81
N VAL A 232 15.61 19.60 27.16
CA VAL A 232 15.45 20.97 26.69
C VAL A 232 15.81 21.90 27.85
N PRO A 233 16.80 22.78 27.69
CA PRO A 233 17.21 23.71 28.74
C PRO A 233 16.12 24.74 29.05
N ASP A 234 16.41 25.64 30.00
CA ASP A 234 15.57 26.82 30.23
C ASP A 234 15.39 27.58 28.91
N HIS A 235 14.14 27.85 28.56
CA HIS A 235 13.74 28.28 27.22
C HIS A 235 12.75 29.45 27.31
N VAL A 236 12.60 30.16 26.20
CA VAL A 236 11.58 31.21 26.07
C VAL A 236 10.20 30.56 25.90
N PRO A 237 9.15 30.98 26.62
CA PRO A 237 7.80 30.49 26.37
C PRO A 237 7.41 30.69 24.91
N GLY A 238 7.08 29.59 24.21
CA GLY A 238 6.68 29.63 22.79
C GLY A 238 7.82 29.39 21.80
N ASP A 239 8.98 28.96 22.30
CA ASP A 239 10.13 28.55 21.48
C ASP A 239 9.85 27.26 20.68
N ARG A 240 10.75 26.97 19.74
CA ARG A 240 10.66 25.88 18.77
C ARG A 240 11.97 25.11 18.68
N LEU A 241 11.88 23.85 18.25
CA LEU A 241 13.02 23.05 17.84
C LEU A 241 13.18 23.17 16.33
N VAL A 242 14.38 23.50 15.88
CA VAL A 242 14.77 23.42 14.48
C VAL A 242 15.38 22.05 14.25
N ILE A 243 14.78 21.26 13.36
CA ILE A 243 15.23 19.92 13.00
C ILE A 243 15.86 19.99 11.63
N GLU A 244 17.11 19.56 11.53
CA GLU A 244 17.86 19.63 10.28
C GLU A 244 18.50 18.28 9.93
N ARG A 245 18.69 18.10 8.62
CA ARG A 245 19.43 17.02 8.00
C ARG A 245 20.06 17.60 6.72
N PRO A 246 21.37 17.46 6.49
CA PRO A 246 22.09 18.16 5.40
C PRO A 246 21.50 18.03 3.98
N ASP A 247 20.86 16.91 3.67
CA ASP A 247 20.25 16.64 2.37
C ASP A 247 18.79 17.12 2.27
N CYS A 248 18.22 17.70 3.33
CA CYS A 248 16.82 18.09 3.42
C CYS A 248 16.63 19.55 3.81
N GLN A 249 15.48 20.10 3.45
CA GLN A 249 14.97 21.34 4.00
C GLN A 249 14.60 21.12 5.48
N SER A 250 15.14 21.99 6.34
CA SER A 250 14.86 22.00 7.77
C SER A 250 13.39 22.28 8.07
N THR A 251 12.97 21.90 9.28
CA THR A 251 11.60 22.16 9.76
C THR A 251 11.60 22.63 11.21
N ASP A 252 10.64 23.48 11.52
CA ASP A 252 10.43 24.03 12.86
C ASP A 252 9.29 23.28 13.54
N VAL A 253 9.52 22.83 14.77
CA VAL A 253 8.53 22.14 15.58
C VAL A 253 8.31 22.94 16.88
N PRO A 254 7.08 23.37 17.19
CA PRO A 254 6.83 24.08 18.44
C PRO A 254 7.13 23.17 19.64
N LEU A 255 7.70 23.71 20.70
CA LEU A 255 7.85 22.95 21.93
C LEU A 255 6.47 22.55 22.49
N PRO A 256 6.33 21.32 23.04
CA PRO A 256 5.08 20.81 23.61
C PRO A 256 4.76 21.46 24.97
N GLU A 257 3.57 21.29 25.53
CA GLU A 257 3.34 21.70 26.93
C GLU A 257 4.22 20.87 27.90
N PRO A 258 4.71 21.45 29.02
CA PRO A 258 4.43 22.78 29.57
C PRO A 258 5.33 23.92 29.02
N PHE A 259 6.07 23.69 27.92
CA PHE A 259 6.98 24.67 27.32
C PHE A 259 6.27 25.79 26.51
N ARG A 260 4.92 25.72 26.40
CA ARG A 260 4.09 26.79 25.81
C ARG A 260 3.66 27.78 26.91
N PRO A 261 3.59 29.08 26.61
CA PRO A 261 2.96 30.02 27.53
C PRO A 261 1.49 29.62 27.75
N PRO A 262 0.93 29.81 28.96
CA PRO A 262 -0.48 29.54 29.20
C PRO A 262 -1.33 30.30 28.16
N ALA A 263 -2.28 29.61 27.55
CA ALA A 263 -3.18 30.22 26.57
C ALA A 263 -3.82 31.47 27.20
N ILE A 264 -3.62 32.64 26.56
CA ILE A 264 -4.26 33.87 26.98
C ILE A 264 -5.76 33.66 26.81
N THR A 265 -6.46 33.40 27.90
CA THR A 265 -7.92 33.46 27.97
C THR A 265 -8.32 34.89 27.69
N ARG A 266 -8.80 35.18 26.47
CA ARG A 266 -9.46 36.46 26.20
C ARG A 266 -10.69 36.54 27.12
N PRO A 267 -10.84 37.60 27.94
CA PRO A 267 -12.07 37.78 28.71
C PRO A 267 -13.25 37.91 27.74
N ARG A 268 -14.36 37.26 28.10
CA ARG A 268 -15.64 37.27 27.37
C ARG A 268 -16.25 38.66 27.34
#